data_AF-A0AAD5MDB7-F1
#
_entry.id   AF-A0AAD5MDB7-F1
#
_cell.length_a   1.000
_cell.length_b   1.000
_cell.length_c   1.000
_cell.angle_alpha   90.00
_cell.angle_beta   90.00
_cell.angle_gamma   90.00
#
_symmetry.space_group_name_H-M   'P 1'
#
loop_
_entity.id
_entity.type
_entity.pdbx_description
1 polymer ?
#
loop_
_entity_poly.entity_id
_entity_poly.type
_entity_poly.pdbx_seq_one_letter_code
_entity_poly.pdbx_strand_id
1 'polypeptide(L)'
;MSSSHGVWSGNGQTILYAPYIYESVGPEHLWNPLTVHAFFARHWTSSIYVALAYVVLINALQRVMESRKPLSMKTVLFLWNGTLAVFSFMGTWRFGIEFYHTLTTRPFTDSVCFSVDPNGPASFWACMFALSKVAELGDTVFLVIRKRPVIFLHWYHHAVVLIYCWHSGFFILLPWRFTFRWAIRLDRRVSFNCDVDVSSCRGYREKVFACLFCYTVFLFSIEIWNNCLILVNYAYSIRTTAQDFFLHQVLQL
;
A
#
# COMPACT_ATOMS: atom_id res chain seq x y z
N MET A 1 17.24 -0.66 29.18
CA MET A 1 18.01 0.23 28.30
C MET A 1 17.02 1.17 27.64
N SER A 2 17.16 2.49 27.80
CA SER A 2 16.37 3.46 27.04
C SER A 2 16.86 3.40 25.60
N SER A 3 15.96 3.04 24.68
CA SER A 3 16.27 3.03 23.26
C SER A 3 16.45 4.47 22.78
N SER A 4 17.56 4.72 22.08
CA SER A 4 17.78 6.01 21.41
C SER A 4 16.78 6.15 20.26
N HIS A 5 16.06 7.27 20.26
CA HIS A 5 15.10 7.64 19.23
C HIS A 5 15.61 8.87 18.46
N GLY A 6 15.33 8.91 17.17
CA GLY A 6 15.54 10.08 16.33
C GLY A 6 14.34 11.01 16.41
N VAL A 7 14.59 12.31 16.32
CA VAL A 7 13.54 13.33 16.25
C VAL A 7 13.69 14.06 14.93
N TRP A 8 12.70 13.92 14.06
CA TRP A 8 12.59 14.72 12.84
C TRP A 8 11.58 15.83 13.06
N SER A 9 11.90 17.06 12.61
CA SER A 9 10.98 18.18 12.65
C SER A 9 10.88 18.83 11.27
N GLY A 10 9.66 19.02 10.78
CA GLY A 10 9.41 19.60 9.47
C GLY A 10 7.95 19.96 9.27
N ASN A 11 7.68 21.05 8.55
CA ASN A 11 6.33 21.58 8.32
C ASN A 11 5.48 21.76 9.61
N GLY A 12 6.12 22.13 10.72
CA GLY A 12 5.46 22.31 12.03
C GLY A 12 5.05 21.02 12.73
N GLN A 13 5.54 19.86 12.28
CA GLN A 13 5.31 18.56 12.91
C GLN A 13 6.63 17.95 13.39
N THR A 14 6.55 17.16 14.47
CA THR A 14 7.66 16.43 15.05
C THR A 14 7.35 14.95 15.07
N ILE A 15 8.33 14.13 14.67
CA ILE A 15 8.20 12.68 14.51
C ILE A 15 9.29 12.01 15.29
N LEU A 16 8.90 11.01 16.06
CA LEU A 16 9.82 10.09 16.72
C LEU A 16 9.99 8.86 15.83
N TYR A 17 11.22 8.57 15.44
CA TYR A 17 11.55 7.45 14.58
C TYR A 17 12.69 6.60 15.15
N ALA A 18 12.73 5.34 14.74
CA ALA A 18 13.81 4.44 15.09
C ALA A 18 14.94 4.61 14.05
N PRO A 19 16.11 5.17 14.39
CA PRO A 19 17.16 5.40 13.41
C PRO A 19 17.68 4.06 12.86
N TYR A 20 17.82 4.01 11.54
CA TYR A 20 18.40 2.91 10.79
C TYR A 20 19.21 3.46 9.62
N ILE A 21 20.42 2.93 9.42
CA ILE A 21 21.32 3.37 8.35
C ILE A 21 21.32 2.31 7.26
N TYR A 22 20.94 2.70 6.05
CA TYR A 22 20.95 1.82 4.89
C TYR A 22 22.35 1.76 4.27
N GLU A 23 22.81 0.55 3.94
CA GLU A 23 24.12 0.34 3.27
C GLU A 23 24.14 0.87 1.83
N SER A 24 22.97 0.89 1.16
CA SER A 24 22.82 1.35 -0.22
C SER A 24 21.58 2.22 -0.39
N VAL A 25 21.74 3.31 -1.16
CA VAL A 25 20.66 4.24 -1.55
C VAL A 25 20.62 4.26 -3.07
N GLY A 26 19.48 3.86 -3.65
CA GLY A 26 19.23 3.84 -5.09
C GLY A 26 18.41 5.08 -5.50
N PRO A 27 17.21 4.94 -6.12
CA PRO A 27 16.39 6.09 -6.53
C PRO A 27 15.90 6.94 -5.35
N GLU A 28 16.03 6.44 -4.12
CA GLU A 28 15.62 7.14 -2.90
C GLU A 28 16.46 8.40 -2.64
N HIS A 29 17.58 8.62 -3.34
CA HIS A 29 18.31 9.89 -3.28
C HIS A 29 17.48 11.10 -3.76
N LEU A 30 16.44 10.87 -4.56
CA LEU A 30 15.52 11.92 -5.03
C LEU A 30 14.47 12.29 -3.96
N TRP A 31 14.44 11.56 -2.85
CA TRP A 31 13.45 11.74 -1.80
C TRP A 31 13.68 13.04 -1.02
N ASN A 32 12.63 13.85 -0.91
CA ASN A 32 12.62 15.01 -0.02
C ASN A 32 11.40 14.93 0.92
N PRO A 33 11.58 14.61 2.21
CA PRO A 33 10.46 14.42 3.12
C PRO A 33 9.65 15.69 3.37
N LEU A 34 10.29 16.88 3.34
CA LEU A 34 9.58 18.14 3.55
C LEU A 34 8.61 18.44 2.40
N THR A 35 9.09 18.30 1.16
CA THR A 35 8.29 18.53 -0.04
C THR A 35 7.16 17.52 -0.16
N VAL A 36 7.45 16.24 0.06
CA VAL A 36 6.45 15.17 -0.06
C VAL A 36 5.39 15.29 1.04
N HIS A 37 5.80 15.55 2.27
CA HIS A 37 4.84 15.80 3.34
C HIS A 37 3.94 17.00 3.03
N ALA A 38 4.51 18.12 2.56
CA ALA A 38 3.73 19.30 2.19
C ALA A 38 2.75 19.00 1.05
N PHE A 39 3.16 18.18 0.08
CA PHE A 39 2.30 17.74 -1.01
C PHE A 39 1.10 16.92 -0.50
N PHE A 40 1.33 15.86 0.28
CA PHE A 40 0.24 15.06 0.84
C PHE A 40 -0.64 15.88 1.79
N ALA A 41 -0.07 16.75 2.61
CA ALA A 41 -0.81 17.64 3.50
C ALA A 41 -1.71 18.62 2.75
N ARG A 42 -1.26 19.14 1.60
CA ARG A 42 -2.06 20.06 0.78
C ARG A 42 -3.10 19.34 -0.07
N HIS A 43 -2.79 18.13 -0.53
CA HIS A 43 -3.57 17.41 -1.52
C HIS A 43 -4.30 16.17 -1.00
N TRP A 44 -4.41 15.97 0.32
CA TRP A 44 -5.05 14.77 0.87
C TRP A 44 -6.50 14.59 0.40
N THR A 45 -7.25 15.68 0.27
CA THR A 45 -8.65 15.68 -0.23
C THR A 45 -8.76 15.25 -1.69
N SER A 46 -7.69 15.36 -2.47
CA SER A 46 -7.64 14.94 -3.88
C SER A 46 -7.99 13.46 -4.03
N SER A 47 -7.63 12.62 -3.05
CA SER A 47 -7.97 11.19 -3.05
C SER A 47 -9.47 10.92 -3.08
N ILE A 48 -10.28 11.77 -2.44
CA ILE A 48 -11.74 11.66 -2.42
C ILE A 48 -12.29 11.95 -3.83
N TYR A 49 -11.79 13.03 -4.46
CA TYR A 49 -12.20 13.36 -5.83
C TYR A 49 -11.78 12.27 -6.83
N VAL A 50 -10.58 11.71 -6.68
CA VAL A 50 -10.12 10.57 -7.50
C VAL A 50 -11.00 9.34 -7.29
N ALA A 51 -11.35 9.00 -6.04
CA ALA A 51 -12.23 7.87 -5.73
C ALA A 51 -13.65 8.05 -6.28
N LEU A 52 -14.21 9.26 -6.21
CA LEU A 52 -15.51 9.57 -6.82
C LEU A 52 -15.45 9.49 -8.35
N ALA A 53 -14.43 10.09 -8.97
CA ALA A 53 -14.21 10.01 -10.40
C ALA A 53 -14.03 8.56 -10.88
N TYR A 54 -13.32 7.75 -10.09
CA TYR A 54 -13.15 6.32 -10.30
C TYR A 54 -14.49 5.57 -10.34
N VAL A 55 -15.37 5.77 -9.35
CA VAL A 55 -16.69 5.13 -9.33
C VAL A 55 -17.52 5.53 -10.55
N VAL A 56 -17.55 6.82 -10.90
CA VAL A 56 -18.26 7.31 -12.08
C VAL A 56 -17.69 6.69 -13.36
N LEU A 57 -16.37 6.66 -13.50
CA LEU A 57 -15.68 6.11 -14.66
C LEU A 57 -16.00 4.61 -14.85
N ILE A 58 -15.98 3.82 -13.78
CA ILE A 58 -16.29 2.39 -13.85
C ILE A 58 -17.74 2.15 -14.27
N ASN A 59 -18.70 2.91 -13.73
CA ASN A 59 -20.09 2.81 -14.14
C ASN A 59 -20.30 3.22 -15.61
N ALA A 60 -19.67 4.31 -16.04
CA ALA A 60 -19.74 4.76 -17.43
C ALA A 60 -19.10 3.74 -18.39
N LEU A 61 -17.95 3.19 -18.02
CA LEU A 61 -17.24 2.20 -18.84
C LEU A 61 -18.01 0.89 -18.94
N GLN A 62 -18.67 0.44 -17.88
CA GLN A 62 -19.57 -0.72 -17.93
C GLN A 62 -20.68 -0.50 -18.96
N ARG A 63 -21.32 0.68 -18.93
CA ARG A 63 -22.37 1.08 -19.89
C ARG A 63 -21.89 1.05 -21.34
N VAL A 64 -20.71 1.61 -21.60
CA VAL A 64 -20.11 1.63 -22.95
C VAL A 64 -19.79 0.21 -23.42
N MET A 65 -19.27 -0.62 -22.53
CA MET A 65 -18.89 -2.00 -22.83
C MET A 65 -20.10 -2.91 -23.06
N GLU A 66 -21.31 -2.57 -22.61
CA GLU A 66 -22.54 -3.32 -22.95
C GLU A 66 -22.65 -3.54 -24.47
N SER A 67 -22.40 -2.48 -25.25
CA SER A 67 -22.50 -2.48 -26.72
C SER A 67 -21.26 -3.02 -27.47
N ARG A 68 -20.16 -3.31 -26.78
CA ARG A 68 -18.86 -3.68 -27.39
C ARG A 68 -18.49 -5.15 -27.13
N LYS A 69 -17.64 -5.75 -27.96
CA LYS A 69 -17.08 -7.09 -27.70
C LYS A 69 -15.96 -7.01 -26.62
N PRO A 70 -15.77 -8.04 -25.78
CA PRO A 70 -14.71 -8.03 -24.77
C PRO A 70 -13.32 -8.00 -25.44
N LEU A 71 -12.42 -7.14 -24.97
CA LEU A 71 -11.06 -7.05 -25.50
C LEU A 71 -10.12 -7.99 -24.71
N SER A 72 -9.40 -8.87 -25.42
CA SER A 72 -8.44 -9.81 -24.83
C SER A 72 -7.03 -9.21 -24.74
N MET A 73 -6.80 -8.29 -23.80
CA MET A 73 -5.48 -7.67 -23.58
C MET A 73 -4.59 -8.49 -22.65
N LYS A 74 -4.42 -9.78 -22.99
CA LYS A 74 -3.69 -10.76 -22.17
C LYS A 74 -2.24 -10.34 -21.90
N THR A 75 -1.52 -9.88 -22.91
CA THR A 75 -0.13 -9.43 -22.79
C THR A 75 0.01 -8.16 -21.94
N VAL A 76 -0.89 -7.18 -22.12
CA VAL A 76 -0.88 -5.94 -21.32
C VAL A 76 -1.12 -6.27 -19.86
N LEU A 77 -2.07 -7.15 -19.56
CA LEU A 77 -2.35 -7.57 -18.20
C LEU A 77 -1.17 -8.34 -17.59
N PHE A 78 -0.50 -9.20 -18.37
CA PHE A 78 0.71 -9.89 -17.91
C PHE A 78 1.83 -8.89 -17.56
N LEU A 79 2.10 -7.92 -18.44
CA LEU A 79 3.11 -6.88 -18.18
C LEU A 79 2.73 -6.03 -16.95
N TRP A 80 1.47 -5.65 -16.84
CA TRP A 80 0.93 -4.88 -15.71
C TRP A 80 1.14 -5.61 -14.37
N ASN A 81 0.70 -6.87 -14.27
CA ASN A 81 0.89 -7.67 -13.06
C ASN A 81 2.38 -7.94 -12.78
N GLY A 82 3.20 -8.11 -13.82
CA GLY A 82 4.65 -8.24 -13.71
C GLY A 82 5.30 -6.98 -13.12
N THR A 83 4.93 -5.81 -13.60
CA THR A 83 5.42 -4.52 -13.08
C THR A 83 5.01 -4.34 -11.61
N LEU A 84 3.74 -4.62 -11.27
CA LEU A 84 3.28 -4.54 -9.88
C LEU A 84 4.00 -5.56 -8.98
N ALA A 85 4.25 -6.79 -9.45
CA ALA A 85 5.00 -7.78 -8.66
C ALA A 85 6.43 -7.34 -8.35
N VAL A 86 7.16 -6.81 -9.36
CA VAL A 86 8.52 -6.28 -9.17
C VAL A 86 8.51 -5.09 -8.22
N PHE A 87 7.56 -4.18 -8.40
CA PHE A 87 7.38 -3.02 -7.52
C PHE A 87 7.16 -3.44 -6.06
N SER A 88 6.22 -4.36 -5.81
CA SER A 88 5.92 -4.81 -4.45
C SER A 88 7.08 -5.61 -3.84
N PHE A 89 7.84 -6.37 -4.64
CA PHE A 89 9.06 -7.04 -4.18
C PHE A 89 10.14 -6.05 -3.71
N MET A 90 10.41 -5.01 -4.50
CA MET A 90 11.37 -3.98 -4.12
C MET A 90 10.94 -3.23 -2.85
N GLY A 91 9.64 -2.90 -2.74
CA GLY A 91 9.06 -2.29 -1.54
C GLY A 91 9.24 -3.17 -0.30
N THR A 92 8.84 -4.44 -0.37
CA THR A 92 9.02 -5.42 0.72
C THR A 92 10.48 -5.58 1.10
N TRP A 93 11.40 -5.66 0.13
CA TRP A 93 12.83 -5.81 0.43
C TRP A 93 13.37 -4.61 1.21
N ARG A 94 13.09 -3.39 0.74
CA ARG A 94 13.64 -2.15 1.32
C ARG A 94 13.03 -1.81 2.68
N PHE A 95 11.74 -2.06 2.85
CA PHE A 95 11.09 -1.98 4.16
C PHE A 95 11.51 -3.12 5.09
N GLY A 96 11.59 -4.33 4.55
CA GLY A 96 11.82 -5.56 5.30
C GLY A 96 13.17 -5.58 6.01
N ILE A 97 14.20 -4.96 5.43
CA ILE A 97 15.52 -4.83 6.05
C ILE A 97 15.46 -3.97 7.33
N GLU A 98 14.86 -2.76 7.25
CA GLU A 98 14.69 -1.89 8.42
C GLU A 98 13.78 -2.53 9.47
N PHE A 99 12.75 -3.26 9.02
CA PHE A 99 11.84 -3.99 9.89
C PHE A 99 12.51 -5.14 10.62
N TYR A 100 13.26 -5.97 9.91
CA TYR A 100 14.01 -7.06 10.49
C TYR A 100 15.03 -6.55 11.51
N HIS A 101 15.75 -5.47 11.18
CA HIS A 101 16.67 -4.83 12.11
C HIS A 101 15.95 -4.34 13.37
N THR A 102 14.83 -3.62 13.22
CA THR A 102 14.07 -3.09 14.37
C THR A 102 13.52 -4.20 15.26
N LEU A 103 13.05 -5.32 14.67
CA LEU A 103 12.55 -6.46 15.45
C LEU A 103 13.64 -7.23 16.20
N THR A 104 14.86 -7.30 15.65
CA THR A 104 15.95 -8.11 16.21
C THR A 104 16.84 -7.34 17.17
N THR A 105 16.95 -6.03 16.99
CA THR A 105 17.86 -5.18 17.77
C THR A 105 17.17 -4.30 18.81
N ARG A 106 15.87 -4.04 18.65
CA ARG A 106 15.09 -3.17 19.56
C ARG A 106 13.93 -3.92 20.23
N PRO A 107 13.46 -3.45 21.39
CA PRO A 107 12.26 -3.97 22.01
C PRO A 107 11.06 -3.89 21.06
N PHE A 108 10.14 -4.85 21.15
CA PHE A 108 8.91 -4.83 20.34
C PHE A 108 8.06 -3.56 20.54
N THR A 109 8.20 -2.86 21.66
CA THR A 109 7.54 -1.56 21.87
C THR A 109 8.01 -0.53 20.85
N ASP A 110 9.28 -0.54 20.49
CA ASP A 110 9.88 0.43 19.58
C ASP A 110 9.42 0.20 18.14
N SER A 111 9.29 -1.07 17.75
CA SER A 111 8.77 -1.42 16.42
C SER A 111 7.30 -1.06 16.23
N VAL A 112 6.58 -0.71 17.31
CA VAL A 112 5.17 -0.28 17.31
C VAL A 112 5.01 1.22 17.55
N CYS A 113 5.86 1.81 18.41
CA CYS A 113 5.71 3.20 18.86
C CYS A 113 6.47 4.20 17.98
N PHE A 114 7.54 3.78 17.31
CA PHE A 114 8.35 4.67 16.46
C PHE A 114 8.00 4.50 14.99
N SER A 115 8.02 5.61 14.26
CA SER A 115 7.88 5.61 12.80
C SER A 115 9.19 5.22 12.12
N VAL A 116 9.11 5.00 10.80
CA VAL A 116 10.29 4.89 9.93
C VAL A 116 11.02 6.23 9.85
N ASP A 117 12.33 6.19 9.57
CA ASP A 117 13.08 7.42 9.35
C ASP A 117 12.48 8.21 8.16
N PRO A 118 12.00 9.46 8.38
CA PRO A 118 11.46 10.28 7.31
C PRO A 118 12.47 10.55 6.18
N ASN A 119 13.77 10.56 6.45
CA ASN A 119 14.82 10.72 5.43
C ASN A 119 15.26 9.38 4.83
N GLY A 120 14.82 8.27 5.42
CA GLY A 120 15.23 6.93 5.03
C GLY A 120 14.54 6.43 3.75
N PRO A 121 15.18 5.50 3.03
CA PRO A 121 14.57 4.74 1.94
C PRO A 121 13.19 4.15 2.23
N ALA A 122 12.91 3.68 3.46
CA ALA A 122 11.58 3.20 3.82
C ALA A 122 10.49 4.25 3.56
N SER A 123 10.70 5.50 3.94
CA SER A 123 9.73 6.59 3.71
C SER A 123 9.45 6.84 2.23
N PHE A 124 10.49 6.74 1.38
CA PHE A 124 10.32 6.81 -0.07
C PHE A 124 9.42 5.67 -0.59
N TRP A 125 9.70 4.43 -0.20
CA TRP A 125 8.89 3.28 -0.63
C TRP A 125 7.46 3.35 -0.07
N ALA A 126 7.25 3.98 1.09
CA ALA A 126 5.92 4.21 1.67
C ALA A 126 5.10 5.18 0.81
N CYS A 127 5.75 6.25 0.34
CA CYS A 127 5.12 7.16 -0.60
C CYS A 127 4.79 6.47 -1.92
N MET A 128 5.74 5.70 -2.47
CA MET A 128 5.51 4.95 -3.71
C MET A 128 4.35 3.95 -3.57
N PHE A 129 4.19 3.32 -2.40
CA PHE A 129 3.03 2.48 -2.09
C PHE A 129 1.71 3.26 -2.14
N ALA A 130 1.67 4.46 -1.56
CA ALA A 130 0.48 5.31 -1.65
C ALA A 130 0.15 5.68 -3.11
N LEU A 131 1.19 5.93 -3.93
CA LEU A 131 1.04 6.18 -5.36
C LEU A 131 0.55 4.94 -6.13
N SER A 132 0.99 3.73 -5.76
CA SER A 132 0.55 2.49 -6.43
C SER A 132 -0.95 2.26 -6.30
N LYS A 133 -1.59 2.73 -5.23
CA LYS A 133 -3.06 2.63 -5.07
C LYS A 133 -3.85 3.40 -6.12
N VAL A 134 -3.28 4.48 -6.66
CA VAL A 134 -3.87 5.18 -7.81
C VAL A 134 -3.71 4.33 -9.07
N ALA A 135 -2.55 3.69 -9.25
CA ALA A 135 -2.30 2.81 -10.39
C ALA A 135 -3.22 1.57 -10.36
N GLU A 136 -3.41 0.94 -9.20
CA GLU A 136 -4.28 -0.23 -8.99
C GLU A 136 -5.76 0.01 -9.34
N LEU A 137 -6.22 1.26 -9.44
CA LEU A 137 -7.55 1.55 -10.00
C LEU A 137 -7.68 1.01 -11.43
N GLY A 138 -6.56 0.92 -12.16
CA GLY A 138 -6.45 0.32 -13.48
C GLY A 138 -6.86 -1.16 -13.53
N ASP A 139 -6.70 -1.93 -12.45
CA ASP A 139 -7.10 -3.35 -12.41
C ASP A 139 -8.58 -3.51 -12.73
N THR A 140 -9.39 -2.63 -12.14
CA THR A 140 -10.84 -2.67 -12.30
C THR A 140 -11.25 -2.20 -13.70
N VAL A 141 -10.49 -1.28 -14.31
CA VAL A 141 -10.67 -0.85 -15.71
C VAL A 141 -10.42 -2.04 -16.64
N PHE A 142 -9.34 -2.80 -16.41
CA PHE A 142 -9.05 -4.01 -17.18
C PHE A 142 -10.14 -5.08 -17.01
N LEU A 143 -10.72 -5.24 -15.82
CA LEU A 143 -11.84 -6.17 -15.60
C LEU A 143 -13.09 -5.77 -16.41
N VAL A 144 -13.45 -4.48 -16.38
CA VAL A 144 -14.62 -3.98 -17.13
C VAL A 144 -14.44 -4.15 -18.64
N ILE A 145 -13.25 -3.80 -19.17
CA ILE A 145 -12.96 -3.95 -20.60
C ILE A 145 -13.01 -5.43 -21.04
N ARG A 146 -12.69 -6.36 -20.13
CA ARG A 146 -12.78 -7.80 -20.38
C ARG A 146 -14.17 -8.39 -20.12
N LYS A 147 -15.16 -7.57 -19.75
CA LYS A 147 -16.51 -8.00 -19.34
C LYS A 147 -16.49 -9.02 -18.21
N ARG A 148 -15.56 -8.90 -17.27
CA ARG A 148 -15.56 -9.69 -16.04
C ARG A 148 -16.46 -9.01 -15.01
N PRO A 149 -17.23 -9.78 -14.22
CA PRO A 149 -18.12 -9.20 -13.21
C PRO A 149 -17.29 -8.47 -12.15
N VAL A 150 -17.55 -7.18 -11.96
CA VAL A 150 -16.90 -6.37 -10.93
C VAL A 150 -17.74 -6.49 -9.65
N ILE A 151 -17.30 -7.31 -8.71
CA ILE A 151 -18.00 -7.49 -7.43
C ILE A 151 -17.92 -6.21 -6.58
N PHE A 152 -18.94 -5.96 -5.75
CA PHE A 152 -19.00 -4.79 -4.86
C PHE A 152 -17.72 -4.61 -4.04
N LEU A 153 -17.25 -5.71 -3.44
CA LEU A 153 -16.07 -5.71 -2.57
C LEU A 153 -14.83 -5.19 -3.29
N HIS A 154 -14.67 -5.46 -4.60
CA HIS A 154 -13.45 -5.12 -5.33
C HIS A 154 -13.32 -3.61 -5.56
N TRP A 155 -14.33 -2.98 -6.19
CA TRP A 155 -14.28 -1.54 -6.44
C TRP A 155 -14.38 -0.72 -5.15
N TYR A 156 -15.15 -1.19 -4.15
CA TYR A 156 -15.22 -0.56 -2.83
C TYR A 156 -13.88 -0.62 -2.11
N HIS A 157 -13.23 -1.79 -2.11
CA HIS A 157 -11.90 -1.97 -1.53
C HIS A 157 -10.91 -1.00 -2.16
N HIS A 158 -10.79 -0.97 -3.50
CA HIS A 158 -9.86 -0.07 -4.19
C HIS A 158 -10.11 1.42 -3.89
N ALA A 159 -11.37 1.85 -3.78
CA ALA A 159 -11.70 3.23 -3.41
C ALA A 159 -11.30 3.56 -1.95
N VAL A 160 -11.63 2.67 -1.00
CA VAL A 160 -11.36 2.90 0.42
C VAL A 160 -9.87 2.82 0.74
N VAL A 161 -9.15 1.84 0.18
CA VAL A 161 -7.70 1.73 0.43
C VAL A 161 -6.93 2.89 -0.19
N LEU A 162 -7.38 3.45 -1.33
CA LEU A 162 -6.80 4.67 -1.89
C LEU A 162 -6.96 5.85 -0.91
N ILE A 163 -8.18 6.12 -0.45
CA ILE A 163 -8.45 7.22 0.49
C ILE A 163 -7.64 7.01 1.77
N TYR A 164 -7.65 5.78 2.29
CA TYR A 164 -6.90 5.41 3.49
C TYR A 164 -5.40 5.64 3.32
N CYS A 165 -4.78 5.17 2.23
CA CYS A 165 -3.34 5.31 1.99
C CYS A 165 -2.92 6.76 1.72
N TRP A 166 -3.77 7.55 1.06
CA TRP A 166 -3.45 8.95 0.77
C TRP A 166 -3.61 9.84 2.00
N HIS A 167 -4.65 9.57 2.78
CA HIS A 167 -4.88 10.20 4.06
C HIS A 167 -3.80 9.77 5.06
N SER A 168 -3.44 8.49 5.09
CA SER A 168 -2.31 8.03 5.91
C SER A 168 -1.01 8.62 5.41
N GLY A 169 -0.77 8.83 4.12
CA GLY A 169 0.42 9.51 3.59
C GLY A 169 0.67 10.90 4.18
N PHE A 170 -0.40 11.66 4.44
CA PHE A 170 -0.34 12.89 5.23
C PHE A 170 0.01 12.62 6.71
N PHE A 171 -0.49 11.52 7.27
CA PHE A 171 -0.25 11.07 8.65
C PHE A 171 0.88 10.03 8.81
N ILE A 172 1.71 9.75 7.80
CA ILE A 172 2.88 8.87 7.93
C ILE A 172 3.89 9.51 8.90
N LEU A 173 3.70 10.80 9.18
CA LEU A 173 4.39 11.53 10.23
C LEU A 173 3.71 11.44 11.60
N LEU A 174 2.41 11.14 11.71
CA LEU A 174 1.69 10.87 12.99
C LEU A 174 0.44 9.99 12.77
N PRO A 175 0.57 8.65 12.74
CA PRO A 175 -0.56 7.78 12.40
C PRO A 175 -1.71 7.75 13.41
N TRP A 176 -1.51 8.31 14.60
CA TRP A 176 -2.44 8.15 15.71
C TRP A 176 -3.66 9.09 15.68
N ARG A 177 -3.66 10.18 14.89
CA ARG A 177 -4.69 11.23 15.06
C ARG A 177 -6.05 10.94 14.41
N PHE A 178 -6.17 10.01 13.46
CA PHE A 178 -7.44 9.78 12.74
C PHE A 178 -8.10 8.42 13.00
N THR A 179 -7.35 7.34 13.18
CA THR A 179 -7.92 6.04 13.57
C THR A 179 -8.61 6.17 14.93
N PHE A 180 -8.08 7.01 15.83
CA PHE A 180 -8.70 7.32 17.12
C PHE A 180 -9.90 8.25 17.02
N ARG A 181 -9.90 9.29 16.17
CA ARG A 181 -11.01 10.27 16.17
C ARG A 181 -12.30 9.75 15.51
N TRP A 182 -12.19 8.77 14.60
CA TRP A 182 -13.35 8.06 14.04
C TRP A 182 -13.87 6.97 14.98
N ALA A 183 -13.00 6.25 15.70
CA ALA A 183 -13.42 5.25 16.69
C ALA A 183 -14.01 5.87 17.98
N ILE A 184 -13.51 7.02 18.44
CA ILE A 184 -13.94 7.69 19.69
C ILE A 184 -15.36 8.28 19.60
N ARG A 185 -15.92 8.56 18.41
CA ARG A 185 -17.32 9.03 18.33
C ARG A 185 -18.36 7.96 18.70
N LEU A 186 -17.95 6.70 18.83
CA LEU A 186 -18.81 5.59 19.24
C LEU A 186 -18.66 5.20 20.72
N ASP A 187 -17.64 5.68 21.44
CA ASP A 187 -17.48 5.40 22.87
C ASP A 187 -17.12 6.67 23.66
N ARG A 188 -18.06 7.15 24.47
CA ARG A 188 -17.98 8.42 25.21
C ARG A 188 -17.06 8.40 26.44
N ARG A 189 -16.27 7.35 26.67
CA ARG A 189 -15.57 7.17 27.95
C ARG A 189 -14.05 7.11 27.92
N VAL A 190 -13.42 7.42 26.79
CA VAL A 190 -11.96 7.32 26.70
C VAL A 190 -11.36 8.49 25.92
N SER A 191 -10.99 9.55 26.65
CA SER A 191 -10.08 10.57 26.13
C SER A 191 -8.64 10.11 26.38
N PHE A 192 -7.97 9.63 25.34
CA PHE A 192 -6.52 9.42 25.37
C PHE A 192 -5.83 10.59 24.66
N ASN A 193 -5.32 11.53 25.46
CA ASN A 193 -4.28 12.45 25.02
C ASN A 193 -2.95 11.70 25.16
N CYS A 194 -2.42 11.17 24.05
CA CYS A 194 -1.00 10.88 23.97
C CYS A 194 -0.29 12.20 23.64
N ASP A 195 -0.17 13.06 24.65
CA ASP A 195 0.92 14.03 24.66
C ASP A 195 2.24 13.27 24.85
N VAL A 196 3.27 13.81 24.24
CA VAL A 196 4.61 13.25 24.11
C VAL A 196 5.21 13.00 25.50
N ASP A 197 5.03 11.80 26.04
CA ASP A 197 5.89 11.29 27.10
C ASP A 197 6.13 9.78 26.93
N VAL A 198 7.38 9.45 26.62
CA VAL A 198 7.93 8.10 26.44
C VAL A 198 7.71 7.22 27.68
N SER A 199 7.40 7.84 28.83
CA SER A 199 7.06 7.16 30.09
C SER A 199 5.70 6.42 30.06
N SER A 200 4.77 6.77 29.15
CA SER A 200 3.39 6.25 29.17
C SER A 200 3.17 4.91 28.43
N CYS A 201 4.19 4.37 27.74
CA CYS A 201 4.06 3.06 27.06
C CYS A 201 4.14 1.84 28.00
N ARG A 202 4.31 2.03 29.31
CA ARG A 202 4.39 0.93 30.30
C ARG A 202 3.06 0.23 30.61
N GLY A 203 1.92 0.76 30.16
CA GLY A 203 0.59 0.35 30.62
C GLY A 203 -0.37 -0.24 29.59
N TYR A 204 0.04 -0.48 28.34
CA TYR A 204 -0.90 -0.96 27.29
C TYR A 204 -1.03 -2.49 27.28
N ARG A 205 -1.79 -2.98 28.26
CA ARG A 205 -2.27 -4.36 28.34
C ARG A 205 -3.62 -4.45 27.62
N GLU A 206 -3.60 -4.47 26.28
CA GLU A 206 -4.52 -5.24 25.42
C GLU A 206 -4.09 -5.13 23.94
N LYS A 207 -3.99 -6.29 23.30
CA LYS A 207 -3.27 -6.57 22.05
C LYS A 207 -4.08 -6.22 20.80
N VAL A 208 -4.23 -4.96 20.46
CA VAL A 208 -5.12 -4.60 19.35
C VAL A 208 -4.41 -3.66 18.35
N PHE A 209 -4.02 -4.28 17.24
CA PHE A 209 -3.47 -3.76 15.98
C PHE A 209 -1.97 -3.46 15.93
N ALA A 210 -1.23 -4.50 15.54
CA ALA A 210 0.16 -4.46 15.12
C ALA A 210 0.45 -3.33 14.13
N CYS A 211 1.54 -2.62 14.43
CA CYS A 211 2.19 -1.54 13.72
C CYS A 211 1.89 -1.40 12.22
N LEU A 212 1.63 -0.16 11.78
CA LEU A 212 1.56 0.21 10.35
C LEU A 212 2.81 -0.23 9.57
N PHE A 213 3.96 -0.36 10.22
CA PHE A 213 5.18 -0.90 9.62
C PHE A 213 5.07 -2.40 9.30
N CYS A 214 4.53 -3.21 10.24
CA CYS A 214 4.16 -4.60 9.97
C CYS A 214 3.07 -4.69 8.89
N TYR A 215 2.10 -3.77 8.93
CA TYR A 215 0.99 -3.73 8.00
C TYR A 215 1.44 -3.41 6.57
N THR A 216 2.32 -2.44 6.36
CA THR A 216 2.85 -2.09 5.02
C THR A 216 3.67 -3.23 4.44
N VAL A 217 4.57 -3.85 5.23
CA VAL A 217 5.32 -5.04 4.79
C VAL A 217 4.38 -6.19 4.45
N PHE A 218 3.35 -6.41 5.27
CA PHE A 218 2.35 -7.45 5.05
C PHE A 218 1.51 -7.18 3.78
N LEU A 219 1.11 -5.93 3.54
CA LEU A 219 0.36 -5.55 2.34
C LEU A 219 1.17 -5.72 1.06
N PHE A 220 2.43 -5.25 1.04
CA PHE A 220 3.32 -5.51 -0.09
C PHE A 220 3.53 -7.02 -0.31
N SER A 221 3.62 -7.81 0.75
CA SER A 221 3.77 -9.28 0.65
C SER A 221 2.52 -9.95 0.06
N ILE A 222 1.32 -9.48 0.44
CA ILE A 222 0.06 -9.94 -0.15
C ILE A 222 0.00 -9.59 -1.64
N GLU A 223 0.42 -8.38 -2.03
CA GLU A 223 0.45 -7.98 -3.44
C GLU A 223 1.39 -8.84 -4.27
N ILE A 224 2.59 -9.13 -3.76
CA ILE A 224 3.52 -10.06 -4.41
C ILE A 224 2.81 -11.40 -4.63
N TRP A 225 2.19 -11.96 -3.59
CA TRP A 225 1.53 -13.26 -3.69
C TRP A 225 0.38 -13.25 -4.71
N ASN A 226 -0.47 -12.24 -4.68
CA ASN A 226 -1.59 -12.09 -5.60
C ASN A 226 -1.12 -11.94 -7.06
N ASN A 227 -0.17 -11.03 -7.32
CA ASN A 227 0.32 -10.76 -8.67
C ASN A 227 1.09 -11.98 -9.22
N CYS A 228 1.92 -12.63 -8.41
CA CYS A 228 2.61 -13.86 -8.79
C CYS A 228 1.63 -15.01 -9.08
N LEU A 229 0.58 -15.18 -8.27
CA LEU A 229 -0.45 -16.19 -8.51
C LEU A 229 -1.17 -15.96 -9.85
N ILE A 230 -1.47 -14.70 -10.20
CA ILE A 230 -2.05 -14.33 -11.49
C ILE A 230 -1.09 -14.69 -12.64
N LEU A 231 0.20 -14.41 -12.49
CA LEU A 231 1.22 -14.74 -13.50
C LEU A 231 1.38 -16.26 -13.67
N VAL A 232 1.38 -17.02 -12.58
CA VAL A 232 1.45 -18.50 -12.61
C VAL A 232 0.21 -19.08 -13.30
N ASN A 233 -0.99 -18.63 -12.93
CA ASN A 233 -2.23 -19.06 -13.57
C ASN A 233 -2.27 -18.68 -15.06
N TYR A 234 -1.73 -17.51 -15.42
CA TYR A 234 -1.61 -17.09 -16.81
C TYR A 234 -0.63 -17.96 -17.60
N ALA A 235 0.55 -18.26 -17.04
CA ALA A 235 1.53 -19.16 -17.65
C ALA A 235 0.96 -20.57 -17.83
N TYR A 236 0.21 -21.08 -16.84
CA TYR A 236 -0.49 -22.34 -16.93
C TYR A 236 -1.55 -22.33 -18.04
N SER A 237 -2.33 -21.26 -18.16
CA SER A 237 -3.34 -21.10 -19.21
C SER A 237 -2.75 -21.03 -20.62
N ILE A 238 -1.56 -20.42 -20.80
CA ILE A 238 -0.86 -20.44 -22.09
C ILE A 238 -0.41 -21.86 -22.41
N ARG A 239 0.16 -22.57 -21.42
CA ARG A 239 0.66 -23.93 -21.61
C ARG A 239 -0.44 -24.90 -22.03
N THR A 240 -1.60 -24.85 -21.38
CA THR A 240 -2.75 -25.67 -21.77
C THR A 240 -3.27 -25.30 -23.15
N THR A 241 -3.42 -24.01 -23.47
CA THR A 241 -3.84 -23.58 -24.83
C THR A 241 -2.86 -24.04 -25.91
N ALA A 242 -1.55 -24.00 -25.63
CA ALA A 242 -0.51 -24.48 -26.55
C ALA A 242 -0.54 -26.00 -26.69
N GLN A 243 -0.77 -26.74 -25.60
CA GLN A 243 -0.96 -28.20 -25.64
C GLN A 243 -2.21 -28.60 -26.41
N ASP A 244 -3.34 -27.91 -26.22
CA ASP A 244 -4.59 -28.17 -26.93
C ASP A 244 -4.45 -27.91 -28.43
N PHE A 245 -3.75 -26.83 -28.82
CA PHE A 245 -3.44 -26.54 -30.22
C PHE A 245 -2.56 -27.63 -30.86
N PHE A 246 -1.55 -28.11 -30.11
CA PHE A 246 -0.68 -29.19 -30.56
C PHE A 246 -1.44 -30.52 -30.70
N LEU A 247 -2.32 -30.84 -29.74
CA LEU A 247 -3.16 -32.03 -29.78
C LEU A 247 -4.12 -31.99 -30.98
N HIS A 248 -4.72 -30.83 -31.26
CA HIS A 248 -5.61 -30.64 -32.40
C HIS A 248 -4.91 -30.78 -33.75
N GLN A 249 -3.64 -30.37 -33.85
CA GLN A 249 -2.81 -30.60 -35.04
C GLN A 249 -2.43 -32.07 -35.21
N VAL A 250 -2.11 -32.77 -34.12
CA VAL A 250 -1.73 -34.19 -34.15
C VAL A 250 -2.93 -35.09 -34.44
N LEU A 251 -4.14 -34.75 -33.95
CA LEU A 251 -5.37 -35.52 -34.21
C LEU A 251 -5.97 -35.31 -35.62
N GLN A 252 -5.41 -34.41 -36.43
CA GLN A 252 -5.79 -34.20 -37.83
C GLN A 252 -4.78 -34.80 -38.84
N LEU A 253 -3.79 -35.55 -38.36
CA LEU A 253 -2.88 -36.39 -39.15
C LEU A 253 -3.25 -37.86 -38.97
#